data_AF-A0A8C6UMI8-F1
#
_entry.id   AF-A0A8C6UMI8-F1
#
_cell.length_a   1.000
_cell.length_b   1.000
_cell.length_c   1.000
_cell.angle_alpha   90.00
_cell.angle_beta   90.00
_cell.angle_gamma   90.00
#
_symmetry.space_group_name_H-M   'P 1'
#
loop_
_entity.id
_entity.type
_entity.pdbx_description
1 polymer ?
#
loop_
_entity_poly.entity_id
_entity_poly.type
_entity_poly.pdbx_seq_one_letter_code
_entity_poly.pdbx_strand_id
1 'polypeptide(L)'
;GDRFTKWSEITFLDVTTIRDTRIGKYAKLPKHPKVRNVFNMDFPDSNHLAKTLTIVSGMDTVNLTYHNFFASKEKVVQNWANDILAIAYNAARNNSCRQVFLDKVYVRLSLQTNKDGKIPVKHIYKMFPADKKRVDSALAAAHLPKGKVRHYRFLVLPDGARDVRRRAGQTGQLP
;
A
#
# COMPACT_ATOMS: atom_id res chain seq x y z
N GLY A 1 -23.58 -13.80 -10.34
CA GLY A 1 -23.25 -13.64 -8.92
C GLY A 1 -21.80 -14.02 -8.73
N ASP A 2 -21.02 -13.09 -8.19
CA ASP A 2 -19.86 -13.33 -7.33
C ASP A 2 -18.64 -14.08 -7.89
N ARG A 3 -18.00 -13.43 -8.87
CA ARG A 3 -16.54 -13.52 -9.03
C ARG A 3 -15.86 -12.63 -7.98
N PHE A 4 -15.92 -13.06 -6.71
CA PHE A 4 -15.20 -12.38 -5.61
C PHE A 4 -13.69 -12.47 -5.83
N THR A 5 -13.12 -11.35 -6.27
CA THR A 5 -11.75 -10.87 -6.04
C THR A 5 -10.68 -11.95 -5.85
N LYS A 6 -10.03 -12.32 -6.96
CA LYS A 6 -8.63 -12.76 -6.92
C LYS A 6 -7.85 -11.66 -6.21
N TRP A 7 -7.33 -11.93 -5.01
CA TRP A 7 -6.42 -11.03 -4.30
C TRP A 7 -5.17 -10.86 -5.17
N SER A 8 -5.24 -9.94 -6.12
CA SER A 8 -4.13 -9.52 -6.96
C SER A 8 -3.03 -8.97 -6.05
N GLU A 9 -1.78 -9.20 -6.44
CA GLU A 9 -0.61 -8.71 -5.74
C GLU A 9 -0.75 -7.20 -5.46
N ILE A 10 -0.97 -6.84 -4.18
CA ILE A 10 -1.07 -5.44 -3.77
C ILE A 10 0.31 -4.81 -3.99
N THR A 11 0.35 -3.82 -4.87
CA THR A 11 1.56 -3.03 -5.13
C THR A 11 1.50 -1.75 -4.32
N PHE A 12 2.63 -1.41 -3.69
CA PHE A 12 2.75 -0.20 -2.88
C PHE A 12 3.68 0.78 -3.56
N LEU A 13 3.26 2.04 -3.64
CA LEU A 13 4.11 3.15 -3.99
C LEU A 13 4.28 4.04 -2.75
N ASP A 14 5.53 4.27 -2.37
CA ASP A 14 5.82 5.15 -1.25
C ASP A 14 5.69 6.61 -1.67
N VAL A 15 4.82 7.37 -1.00
CA VAL A 15 4.59 8.79 -1.30
C VAL A 15 5.85 9.64 -1.17
N THR A 16 6.82 9.23 -0.34
CA THR A 16 8.08 9.98 -0.17
C THR A 16 9.03 9.81 -1.37
N THR A 17 8.78 8.86 -2.27
CA THR A 17 9.55 8.68 -3.50
C THR A 17 8.88 9.32 -4.71
N ILE A 18 7.66 9.86 -4.55
CA ILE A 18 6.96 10.57 -5.62
C ILE A 18 7.67 11.90 -5.88
N ARG A 19 7.92 12.16 -7.16
CA ARG A 19 8.60 13.37 -7.65
C ARG A 19 7.66 14.28 -8.42
N ASP A 20 6.65 13.73 -9.08
CA ASP A 20 5.74 14.50 -9.93
C ASP A 20 4.46 13.70 -10.23
N THR A 21 3.40 14.41 -10.58
CA THR A 21 2.13 13.85 -11.07
C THR A 21 1.69 14.62 -12.30
N ARG A 22 1.43 13.92 -13.40
CA ARG A 22 1.14 14.51 -14.70
C ARG A 22 -0.20 14.04 -15.25
N ILE A 23 -0.94 14.94 -15.86
CA ILE A 23 -2.25 14.66 -16.46
C ILE A 23 -2.31 15.14 -17.90
N GLY A 24 -3.31 14.66 -18.65
CA GLY A 24 -3.57 15.11 -20.01
C GLY A 24 -2.36 14.98 -20.91
N LYS A 25 -2.03 16.08 -21.62
CA LYS A 25 -0.90 16.11 -22.58
C LYS A 25 0.47 15.87 -21.93
N TYR A 26 0.60 16.06 -20.62
CA TYR A 26 1.85 15.85 -19.88
C TYR A 26 1.98 14.41 -19.36
N ALA A 27 0.88 13.65 -19.32
CA ALA A 27 0.90 12.25 -18.94
C ALA A 27 1.56 11.41 -20.04
N LYS A 28 2.20 10.30 -19.66
CA LYS A 28 2.74 9.32 -20.60
C LYS A 28 1.60 8.49 -21.19
N LEU A 29 1.38 8.66 -22.48
CA LEU A 29 0.39 7.91 -23.23
C LEU A 29 0.94 6.54 -23.67
N PRO A 30 0.12 5.48 -23.69
CA PRO A 30 0.52 4.19 -24.22
C PRO A 30 0.84 4.30 -25.72
N LYS A 31 1.97 3.71 -26.12
CA LYS A 31 2.42 3.66 -27.52
C LYS A 31 1.91 2.43 -28.26
N HIS A 32 1.69 1.33 -27.55
CA HIS A 32 1.35 0.06 -28.16
C HIS A 32 -0.09 0.08 -28.71
N PRO A 33 -0.33 -0.22 -30.01
CA PRO A 33 -1.65 -0.08 -30.64
C PRO A 33 -2.77 -0.83 -29.91
N LYS A 34 -2.52 -2.07 -29.48
CA LYS A 34 -3.51 -2.85 -28.72
C LYS A 34 -4.00 -2.15 -27.45
N VAL A 35 -3.11 -1.46 -26.73
CA VAL A 35 -3.45 -0.75 -25.49
C VAL A 35 -4.22 0.54 -25.80
N ARG A 36 -3.81 1.25 -26.85
CA ARG A 36 -4.50 2.46 -27.33
C ARG A 36 -5.94 2.16 -27.76
N ASN A 37 -6.15 1.03 -28.44
CA ASN A 37 -7.49 0.57 -28.84
C ASN A 37 -8.39 0.27 -27.64
N VAL A 38 -7.86 -0.35 -26.58
CA VAL A 38 -8.61 -0.62 -25.33
C VAL A 38 -9.14 0.66 -24.69
N PHE A 39 -8.43 1.78 -24.83
CA PHE A 39 -8.83 3.08 -24.30
C PHE A 39 -9.46 4.01 -25.36
N ASN A 40 -9.78 3.47 -26.54
CA ASN A 40 -10.34 4.21 -27.67
C ASN A 40 -9.59 5.51 -27.97
N MET A 41 -8.25 5.51 -27.87
CA MET A 41 -7.46 6.76 -27.98
C MET A 41 -7.36 7.32 -29.40
N ASP A 42 -7.51 6.46 -30.40
CA ASP A 42 -7.36 6.83 -31.81
C ASP A 42 -8.71 7.11 -32.49
N PHE A 43 -9.80 7.21 -31.70
CA PHE A 43 -11.14 7.57 -32.20
C PHE A 43 -11.37 9.09 -32.13
N PRO A 44 -12.09 9.70 -33.09
CA PRO A 44 -12.30 11.15 -33.17
C PRO A 44 -12.91 11.77 -31.91
N ASP A 45 -13.86 11.06 -31.26
CA ASP A 45 -14.58 11.56 -30.08
C ASP A 45 -13.90 11.20 -28.74
N SER A 46 -12.62 10.83 -28.79
CA SER A 46 -11.88 10.34 -27.63
C SER A 46 -11.46 11.46 -26.69
N ASN A 47 -12.12 11.58 -25.53
CA ASN A 47 -11.68 12.45 -24.43
C ASN A 47 -10.60 11.80 -23.53
N HIS A 48 -9.66 11.06 -24.12
CA HIS A 48 -8.68 10.28 -23.36
C HIS A 48 -7.73 11.14 -22.51
N LEU A 49 -7.41 12.36 -22.94
CA LEU A 49 -6.55 13.28 -22.18
C LEU A 49 -7.18 13.70 -20.83
N ALA A 50 -8.51 13.77 -20.73
CA ALA A 50 -9.17 14.06 -19.46
C ALA A 50 -9.15 12.89 -18.47
N LYS A 51 -8.62 11.72 -18.88
CA LYS A 51 -8.62 10.46 -18.12
C LYS A 51 -7.22 9.93 -17.83
N THR A 52 -6.17 10.53 -18.38
CA THR A 52 -4.79 10.06 -18.22
C THR A 52 -4.11 10.68 -17.00
N LEU A 53 -3.46 9.83 -16.20
CA LEU A 53 -2.63 10.21 -15.06
C LEU A 53 -1.32 9.42 -15.10
N THR A 54 -0.19 10.11 -14.92
CA THR A 54 1.11 9.50 -14.73
C THR A 54 1.69 9.96 -13.39
N ILE A 55 2.03 9.01 -12.52
CA ILE A 55 2.78 9.27 -11.30
C ILE A 55 4.25 8.98 -11.59
N VAL A 56 5.12 9.95 -11.30
CA VAL A 56 6.56 9.81 -11.43
C VAL A 56 7.16 9.58 -10.06
N SER A 57 7.90 8.49 -9.88
CA SER A 57 8.57 8.17 -8.62
C SER A 57 10.03 7.83 -8.84
N GLY A 58 10.92 8.19 -7.92
CA GLY A 58 12.34 7.86 -8.03
C GLY A 58 13.09 8.16 -6.75
N MET A 59 14.15 7.38 -6.50
CA MET A 59 15.06 7.62 -5.38
C MET A 59 15.88 8.90 -5.57
N ASP A 60 16.12 9.30 -6.81
CA ASP A 60 16.82 10.50 -7.22
C ASP A 60 16.14 11.13 -8.46
N THR A 61 16.76 12.16 -9.04
CA THR A 61 16.24 12.91 -10.20
C THR A 61 16.47 12.22 -11.55
N VAL A 62 17.26 11.14 -11.59
CA VAL A 62 17.66 10.43 -12.81
C VAL A 62 16.92 9.09 -12.93
N ASN A 63 16.92 8.31 -11.85
CA ASN A 63 16.33 6.98 -11.76
C ASN A 63 14.81 7.07 -11.50
N LEU A 64 14.08 7.47 -12.55
CA LEU A 64 12.64 7.70 -12.51
C LEU A 64 11.85 6.50 -13.06
N THR A 65 10.84 6.09 -12.30
CA THR A 65 9.81 5.12 -12.68
C THR A 65 8.49 5.86 -12.96
N TYR A 66 7.79 5.43 -14.01
CA TYR A 66 6.54 6.05 -14.46
C TYR A 66 5.38 5.07 -14.32
N HIS A 67 4.42 5.41 -13.47
CA HIS A 67 3.21 4.63 -13.24
C HIS A 67 2.06 5.28 -14.00
N ASN A 68 1.49 4.58 -14.98
CA ASN A 68 0.47 5.16 -15.87
C ASN A 68 -0.91 4.59 -15.54
N PHE A 69 -1.86 5.48 -15.36
CA PHE A 69 -3.24 5.17 -15.00
C PHE A 69 -4.19 5.81 -16.00
N PHE A 70 -5.31 5.12 -16.22
CA PHE A 70 -6.40 5.61 -17.03
C PHE A 70 -7.69 5.55 -16.21
N ALA A 71 -8.25 6.71 -15.88
CA ALA A 71 -9.43 6.81 -15.04
C ALA A 71 -10.70 6.44 -15.80
N SER A 72 -11.64 5.78 -15.12
CA SER A 72 -12.95 5.46 -15.69
C SER A 72 -13.86 6.69 -15.80
N LYS A 73 -13.75 7.61 -14.84
CA LYS A 73 -14.53 8.85 -14.80
C LYS A 73 -13.68 10.03 -15.26
N GLU A 74 -14.31 10.96 -15.95
CA GLU A 74 -13.68 12.25 -16.30
C GLU A 74 -13.54 13.11 -15.05
N LYS A 75 -12.59 14.05 -15.08
CA LYS A 75 -12.32 15.06 -14.02
C LYS A 75 -11.73 14.54 -12.70
N VAL A 76 -11.67 13.23 -12.45
CA VAL A 76 -11.07 12.70 -11.21
C VAL A 76 -9.54 12.80 -11.19
N VAL A 77 -8.89 12.73 -12.35
CA VAL A 77 -7.42 12.71 -12.47
C VAL A 77 -6.77 14.00 -11.99
N GLN A 78 -7.46 15.13 -12.13
CA GLN A 78 -6.96 16.43 -11.67
C GLN A 78 -6.87 16.47 -10.14
N ASN A 79 -7.93 16.03 -9.45
CA ASN A 79 -7.95 15.97 -7.99
C ASN A 79 -6.89 14.99 -7.49
N TRP A 80 -6.80 13.81 -8.12
CA TRP A 80 -5.80 12.81 -7.75
C TRP A 80 -4.37 13.34 -7.92
N ALA A 81 -4.05 13.99 -9.04
CA ALA A 81 -2.73 14.57 -9.24
C ALA A 81 -2.40 15.61 -8.15
N ASN A 82 -3.31 16.54 -7.91
CA ASN A 82 -3.11 17.61 -6.92
C ASN A 82 -2.96 17.06 -5.50
N ASP A 83 -3.85 16.16 -5.09
CA ASP A 83 -3.86 15.61 -3.73
C ASP A 83 -2.63 14.74 -3.47
N ILE A 84 -2.24 13.90 -4.44
CA ILE A 84 -1.04 13.07 -4.32
C ILE A 84 0.21 13.95 -4.21
N LEU A 85 0.32 14.98 -5.04
CA LEU A 85 1.48 15.87 -5.03
C LEU A 85 1.54 16.70 -3.75
N ALA A 86 0.41 17.23 -3.28
CA ALA A 86 0.30 17.95 -2.01
C ALA A 86 0.74 17.06 -0.83
N ILE A 87 0.38 15.78 -0.86
CA ILE A 87 0.81 14.81 0.16
C ILE A 87 2.32 14.54 0.07
N ALA A 88 2.85 14.34 -1.14
CA ALA A 88 4.27 14.03 -1.36
C ALA A 88 5.20 15.18 -0.95
N TYR A 89 4.78 16.43 -1.22
CA TYR A 89 5.53 17.64 -0.91
C TYR A 89 5.16 18.29 0.42
N ASN A 90 4.40 17.60 1.27
CA ASN A 90 4.09 18.09 2.61
C ASN A 90 5.35 18.03 3.51
N ALA A 91 5.90 19.21 3.82
CA ALA A 91 7.12 19.34 4.61
C ALA A 91 6.99 18.76 6.04
N ALA A 92 5.81 18.86 6.67
CA ALA A 92 5.59 18.30 8.01
C ALA A 92 5.64 16.77 8.01
N ARG A 93 5.13 16.14 6.94
CA ARG A 93 5.22 14.68 6.74
C ARG A 93 6.64 14.21 6.49
N ASN A 94 7.41 14.98 5.72
CA ASN A 94 8.81 14.64 5.41
C ASN A 94 9.75 14.79 6.63
N ASN A 95 9.39 15.66 7.57
CA ASN A 95 10.15 15.91 8.81
C ASN A 95 9.47 15.34 10.06
N SER A 96 8.65 14.31 9.89
CA SER A 96 7.95 13.67 11.01
C SER A 96 8.90 12.93 11.95
N CYS A 97 8.46 12.69 13.19
CA CYS A 97 9.26 11.97 14.17
C CYS A 97 9.37 10.47 13.82
N ARG A 98 10.32 9.78 14.47
CA ARG A 98 10.56 8.34 14.28
C ARG A 98 9.31 7.49 14.42
N GLN A 99 8.39 7.85 15.31
CA GLN A 99 7.15 7.11 15.55
C GLN A 99 6.31 7.03 14.27
N VAL A 100 6.17 8.13 13.53
CA VAL A 100 5.38 8.18 12.28
C VAL A 100 5.94 7.22 11.22
N PHE A 101 7.26 7.09 11.14
CA PHE A 101 7.89 6.12 10.23
C PHE A 101 7.65 4.67 10.66
N LEU A 102 7.62 4.38 11.97
CA LEU A 102 7.25 3.06 12.47
C LEU A 102 5.77 2.75 12.20
N ASP A 103 4.88 3.73 12.36
CA ASP A 103 3.46 3.60 12.05
C ASP A 103 3.25 3.34 10.55
N LYS A 104 4.01 4.00 9.67
CA LYS A 104 4.02 3.71 8.23
C LYS A 104 4.39 2.26 7.92
N VAL A 105 5.38 1.70 8.61
CA VAL A 105 5.75 0.27 8.48
C VAL A 105 4.60 -0.62 8.96
N TYR A 106 3.98 -0.30 10.09
CA TYR A 106 2.84 -1.02 10.63
C TYR A 106 1.63 -1.02 9.68
N VAL A 107 1.27 0.13 9.13
CA VAL A 107 0.18 0.27 8.15
C VAL A 107 0.46 -0.59 6.92
N ARG A 108 1.69 -0.56 6.39
CA ARG A 108 2.06 -1.39 5.24
C ARG A 108 1.90 -2.88 5.51
N LEU A 109 2.32 -3.36 6.68
CA LEU A 109 2.14 -4.77 7.08
C LEU A 109 0.65 -5.13 7.23
N SER A 110 -0.13 -4.21 7.81
CA SER A 110 -1.57 -4.39 8.07
C SER A 110 -2.41 -4.40 6.79
N LEU A 111 -1.94 -3.77 5.72
CA LEU A 111 -2.57 -3.83 4.40
C LEU A 111 -2.23 -5.13 3.64
N GLN A 112 -1.22 -5.87 4.07
CA GLN A 112 -0.75 -7.11 3.42
C GLN A 112 -1.28 -8.36 4.11
N THR A 113 -2.61 -8.45 4.29
CA THR A 113 -3.27 -9.58 4.94
C THR A 113 -3.61 -10.73 3.99
N ASN A 114 -3.82 -11.93 4.54
CA ASN A 114 -4.39 -13.07 3.82
C ASN A 114 -5.93 -12.94 3.69
N LYS A 115 -6.59 -13.94 3.10
CA LYS A 115 -8.06 -14.00 2.96
C LYS A 115 -8.82 -13.91 4.28
N ASP A 116 -8.18 -14.31 5.39
CA ASP A 116 -8.76 -14.28 6.73
C ASP A 116 -8.52 -12.94 7.46
N GLY A 117 -8.00 -11.93 6.75
CA GLY A 117 -7.64 -10.63 7.32
C GLY A 117 -6.41 -10.68 8.23
N LYS A 118 -5.56 -11.70 8.07
CA LYS A 118 -4.42 -11.92 8.95
C LYS A 118 -3.08 -11.62 8.29
N ILE A 119 -2.16 -10.98 9.01
CA ILE A 119 -0.82 -10.62 8.49
C ILE A 119 0.04 -11.91 8.38
N PRO A 120 0.59 -12.26 7.22
CA PRO A 120 1.53 -13.38 7.08
C PRO A 120 2.92 -13.05 7.64
N VAL A 121 3.52 -13.97 8.41
CA VAL A 121 4.89 -13.78 8.98
C VAL A 121 5.94 -13.49 7.91
N LYS A 122 5.77 -14.07 6.70
CA LYS A 122 6.67 -13.80 5.56
C LYS A 122 6.80 -12.31 5.22
N HIS A 123 5.76 -11.50 5.42
CA HIS A 123 5.81 -10.06 5.15
C HIS A 123 6.64 -9.31 6.20
N ILE A 124 6.62 -9.77 7.45
CA ILE A 124 7.48 -9.23 8.52
C ILE A 124 8.95 -9.52 8.22
N TYR A 125 9.30 -10.75 7.83
CA TYR A 125 10.68 -11.07 7.43
C TYR A 125 11.15 -10.25 6.21
N LYS A 126 10.26 -10.00 5.23
CA LYS A 126 10.59 -9.13 4.09
C LYS A 126 10.81 -7.68 4.51
N MET A 127 10.13 -7.21 5.55
CA MET A 127 10.28 -5.85 6.07
C MET A 127 11.60 -5.66 6.83
N PHE A 128 12.06 -6.70 7.53
CA PHE A 128 13.29 -6.68 8.31
C PHE A 128 14.27 -7.77 7.83
N PRO A 129 14.85 -7.62 6.63
CA PRO A 129 15.67 -8.68 6.03
C PRO A 129 17.05 -8.85 6.68
N ALA A 130 17.52 -7.84 7.44
CA ALA A 130 18.88 -7.78 7.96
C ALA A 130 19.20 -8.88 8.98
N ASP A 131 18.24 -9.24 9.84
CA ASP A 131 18.46 -10.24 10.89
C ASP A 131 17.19 -11.03 11.21
N LYS A 132 17.07 -12.19 10.57
CA LYS A 132 15.94 -13.10 10.77
C LYS A 132 15.85 -13.63 12.20
N LYS A 133 16.99 -13.93 12.86
CA LYS A 133 16.99 -14.51 14.21
C LYS A 133 16.44 -13.50 15.22
N ARG A 134 16.81 -12.22 15.09
CA ARG A 134 16.25 -11.15 15.92
C ARG A 134 14.76 -10.96 15.69
N VAL A 135 14.28 -11.06 14.45
CA VAL A 135 12.84 -11.02 14.15
C VAL A 135 12.12 -12.17 14.86
N ASP A 136 12.65 -13.40 14.80
CA ASP A 136 12.06 -14.55 15.48
C ASP A 136 12.00 -14.38 17.01
N SER A 137 13.07 -13.86 17.62
CA SER A 137 13.11 -13.57 19.05
C SER A 137 12.11 -12.49 19.45
N ALA A 138 11.96 -11.42 18.65
CA ALA A 138 11.00 -10.35 18.92
C ALA A 138 9.55 -10.83 18.81
N LEU A 139 9.24 -11.65 17.80
CA LEU A 139 7.91 -12.26 17.65
C LEU A 139 7.60 -13.17 18.84
N ALA A 140 8.55 -14.00 19.26
CA ALA A 140 8.36 -14.88 20.41
C ALA A 140 8.14 -14.09 21.71
N ALA A 141 8.90 -13.01 21.94
CA ALA A 141 8.75 -12.14 23.10
C ALA A 141 7.38 -11.44 23.14
N ALA A 142 6.78 -11.17 21.99
CA ALA A 142 5.43 -10.62 21.86
C ALA A 142 4.32 -11.69 21.90
N HIS A 143 4.65 -12.96 22.17
CA HIS A 143 3.73 -14.10 22.11
C HIS A 143 3.05 -14.27 20.73
N LEU A 144 3.75 -13.86 19.67
CA LEU A 144 3.29 -13.95 18.30
C LEU A 144 3.88 -15.20 17.62
N PRO A 145 3.10 -15.87 16.73
CA PRO A 145 3.58 -17.07 16.05
C PRO A 145 4.79 -16.84 15.12
N LYS A 146 5.77 -17.76 15.14
CA LYS A 146 6.95 -17.79 14.25
C LYS A 146 6.83 -18.84 13.14
N GLY A 147 7.55 -18.66 12.03
CA GLY A 147 7.65 -19.64 10.93
C GLY A 147 6.69 -19.42 9.75
N LYS A 148 6.85 -20.22 8.68
CA LYS A 148 6.25 -20.01 7.34
C LYS A 148 4.71 -20.14 7.27
N VAL A 149 4.05 -20.76 8.25
CA VAL A 149 2.63 -21.21 8.15
C VAL A 149 1.74 -20.63 9.25
N ARG A 150 1.97 -19.37 9.66
CA ARG A 150 1.09 -18.73 10.65
C ARG A 150 0.73 -17.32 10.23
N HIS A 151 -0.48 -16.93 10.61
CA HIS A 151 -1.13 -15.69 10.22
C HIS A 151 -1.60 -14.96 11.49
N TYR A 152 -1.35 -13.66 11.60
CA TYR A 152 -1.74 -12.84 12.76
C TYR A 152 -3.12 -12.23 12.59
N ARG A 153 -4.04 -12.41 13.55
CA ARG A 153 -5.17 -11.48 13.68
C ARG A 153 -4.73 -10.38 14.65
N PHE A 154 -4.30 -9.23 14.13
CA PHE A 154 -4.32 -8.03 14.95
C PHE A 154 -5.78 -7.58 14.99
N LEU A 155 -6.37 -7.53 16.18
CA LEU A 155 -7.62 -6.78 16.34
C LEU A 155 -7.26 -5.34 15.97
N VAL A 156 -7.72 -4.90 14.79
CA VAL A 156 -7.77 -3.47 14.50
C VAL A 156 -8.70 -2.92 15.56
N LEU A 157 -8.12 -2.32 16.60
CA LEU A 157 -8.90 -1.57 17.56
C LEU A 157 -9.48 -0.39 16.76
N PRO A 158 -10.82 -0.27 16.64
CA PRO A 158 -11.39 0.99 16.18
C PRO A 158 -10.90 2.08 17.14
N ASP A 159 -10.51 3.22 16.57
CA ASP A 159 -9.99 4.38 17.31
C ASP A 159 -10.84 4.64 18.56
N GLY A 160 -10.25 4.46 19.75
CA GLY A 160 -10.87 4.89 21.01
C GLY A 160 -10.76 3.96 22.23
N ALA A 161 -10.33 2.71 22.11
CA ALA A 161 -10.28 1.82 23.28
C ALA A 161 -8.94 1.90 24.03
N ARG A 162 -8.91 2.66 25.14
CA ARG A 162 -7.88 2.56 26.18
C ARG A 162 -7.97 1.19 26.86
N ASP A 163 -6.80 0.68 27.23
CA ASP A 163 -6.49 -0.54 27.98
C ASP A 163 -7.55 -0.97 29.01
N VAL A 164 -8.05 -2.21 28.87
CA VAL A 164 -8.52 -3.01 30.00
C VAL A 164 -8.02 -4.43 29.79
N ARG A 165 -6.92 -4.77 30.49
CA ARG A 165 -6.52 -6.14 30.80
C ARG A 165 -7.74 -7.01 31.13
N ARG A 166 -8.01 -8.04 30.34
CA ARG A 166 -8.81 -9.20 30.80
C ARG A 166 -8.06 -10.49 30.49
N ARG A 167 -7.72 -11.19 31.57
CA ARG A 167 -7.27 -12.59 31.58
C ARG A 167 -8.35 -13.46 30.93
N ALA A 168 -7.96 -14.27 29.95
CA ALA A 168 -8.59 -15.56 29.68
C ALA A 168 -7.54 -16.58 30.16
N GLY A 169 -7.77 -17.38 31.20
CA GLY A 169 -8.88 -18.29 31.38
C GLY A 169 -8.21 -19.63 31.68
N GLN A 170 -8.06 -19.94 32.97
CA GLN A 170 -7.70 -21.27 33.44
C GLN A 170 -8.77 -22.23 32.93
N THR A 171 -8.42 -23.11 31.99
CA THR A 171 -9.15 -24.34 31.75
C THR A 171 -8.47 -25.43 32.56
N GLY A 172 -9.26 -26.02 33.47
CA GLY A 172 -8.79 -26.94 34.48
C GLY A 172 -8.27 -28.26 33.93
N GLN A 173 -7.39 -28.84 34.74
CA GLN A 173 -7.13 -30.27 34.83
C GLN A 173 -6.60 -30.49 36.24
N LEU A 174 -7.27 -31.35 36.99
CA LEU A 174 -6.73 -32.42 37.84
C LEU A 174 -7.94 -33.17 38.47
N PRO A 175 -7.77 -34.46 38.80
CA PRO A 175 -8.86 -35.42 39.01
C PRO A 175 -9.77 -35.10 40.20
#